data_AF-A0AAU0S7T8-F1
#
_entry.id   AF-A0AAU0S7T8-F1
#
_cell.length_a   1.000
_cell.length_b   1.000
_cell.length_c   1.000
_cell.angle_alpha   90.00
_cell.angle_beta   90.00
_cell.angle_gamma   90.00
#
_symmetry.space_group_name_H-M   'P 1'
#
loop_
_entity.id
_entity.type
_entity.pdbx_description
1 polymer ?
#
loop_
_entity_poly.entity_id
_entity_poly.type
_entity_poly.pdbx_seq_one_letter_code
_entity_poly.pdbx_strand_id
1 'polypeptide(L)'
;MEKRQRQTDTVRGRGPDDDTPMGADNNPKRESPFKSKFGEPKPKAQDSFTDTGSRIMKHSGGNFNYSYNGQTAFNGTAHIIGAAELGNNTNDYGQLPAVLAAVKRDVGTDPI
;
A
#
# COMPACT_ATOMS: atom_id res chain seq x y z
N MET A 1 -10.83 10.18 2.48
CA MET A 1 -11.02 10.48 1.04
C MET A 1 -10.67 11.93 0.68
N GLU A 2 -11.39 12.93 1.19
CA GLU A 2 -11.21 14.34 0.78
C GLU A 2 -9.80 14.91 0.98
N LYS A 3 -9.17 14.72 2.15
CA LYS A 3 -7.79 15.21 2.39
C LYS A 3 -6.77 14.64 1.39
N ARG A 4 -6.94 13.37 1.01
CA ARG A 4 -6.08 12.67 0.06
C ARG A 4 -6.34 13.15 -1.36
N GLN A 5 -7.62 13.42 -1.71
CA GLN A 5 -8.00 14.04 -2.97
C GLN A 5 -7.42 15.45 -3.10
N ARG A 6 -7.48 16.26 -2.03
CA ARG A 6 -6.82 17.58 -1.98
C ARG A 6 -5.33 17.45 -2.22
N GLN A 7 -4.68 16.49 -1.56
CA GLN A 7 -3.25 16.25 -1.73
C GLN A 7 -2.90 15.82 -3.16
N THR A 8 -3.69 14.94 -3.78
CA THR A 8 -3.49 14.57 -5.20
C THR A 8 -3.76 15.72 -6.15
N ASP A 9 -4.74 16.57 -5.86
CA ASP A 9 -5.06 17.76 -6.66
C ASP A 9 -3.91 18.78 -6.55
N THR A 10 -3.39 19.03 -5.36
CA THR A 10 -2.21 19.89 -5.14
C THR A 10 -0.97 19.35 -5.83
N VAL A 11 -0.70 18.03 -5.76
CA VAL A 11 0.42 17.40 -6.51
C VAL A 11 0.25 17.55 -8.01
N ARG A 12 -0.99 17.59 -8.51
CA ARG A 12 -1.31 17.86 -9.92
C ARG A 12 -1.31 19.35 -10.26
N GLY A 13 -0.89 20.22 -9.34
CA GLY A 13 -0.78 21.67 -9.55
C GLY A 13 -2.10 22.43 -9.43
N ARG A 14 -3.15 21.81 -8.87
CA ARG A 14 -4.46 22.43 -8.69
C ARG A 14 -4.57 23.09 -7.32
N GLY A 15 -5.01 24.34 -7.30
CA GLY A 15 -5.27 25.11 -6.08
C GLY A 15 -6.73 25.09 -5.64
N PRO A 16 -7.03 25.56 -4.41
CA PRO A 16 -8.41 25.74 -3.93
C PRO A 16 -9.20 26.78 -4.74
N ASP A 17 -8.52 27.70 -5.41
CA ASP A 17 -9.14 28.72 -6.27
C ASP A 17 -9.46 28.19 -7.69
N ASP A 18 -8.93 27.02 -8.06
CA ASP A 18 -9.21 26.33 -9.33
C ASP A 18 -10.49 25.47 -9.24
N ASP A 19 -11.50 26.02 -8.59
CA ASP A 19 -12.81 25.40 -8.47
C ASP A 19 -13.54 25.50 -9.81
N THR A 20 -14.06 24.36 -10.27
CA THR A 20 -14.83 24.33 -11.51
C THR A 20 -16.21 24.95 -11.27
N PRO A 21 -16.63 25.94 -12.09
CA PRO A 21 -18.03 26.37 -12.08
C PRO A 21 -18.92 25.20 -12.51
N MET A 22 -19.77 24.75 -11.59
CA MET A 22 -20.79 23.74 -11.89
C MET A 22 -21.89 24.39 -12.76
N GLY A 23 -22.36 23.66 -13.77
CA GLY A 23 -23.54 24.01 -14.54
C GLY A 23 -24.82 23.88 -13.71
N ALA A 24 -25.95 24.35 -14.26
CA ALA A 24 -27.26 24.31 -13.62
C ALA A 24 -27.75 22.89 -13.26
N ASP A 25 -27.15 21.87 -13.87
CA ASP A 25 -27.42 20.45 -13.69
C ASP A 25 -26.45 19.76 -12.72
N ASN A 26 -25.64 20.52 -11.96
CA ASN A 26 -24.54 20.01 -11.13
C ASN A 26 -23.50 19.19 -11.92
N ASN A 27 -23.37 19.39 -13.23
CA ASN A 27 -22.27 18.85 -14.02
C ASN A 27 -21.20 19.92 -14.24
N PRO A 28 -19.91 19.56 -14.34
CA PRO A 28 -18.87 20.51 -14.72
C PRO A 28 -19.17 21.09 -16.11
N LYS A 29 -19.00 22.41 -16.29
CA LYS A 29 -19.12 23.02 -17.62
C LYS A 29 -18.21 22.31 -18.62
N ARG A 30 -18.74 22.03 -19.82
CA ARG A 30 -18.07 21.29 -20.90
C ARG A 30 -16.67 21.80 -21.27
N GLU A 31 -16.39 23.07 -20.99
CA GLU A 31 -15.14 23.78 -21.31
C GLU A 31 -14.13 23.81 -20.17
N SER A 32 -14.48 23.32 -18.97
CA SER A 32 -13.55 23.29 -17.85
C SER A 32 -12.50 22.19 -18.02
N PRO A 33 -11.20 22.47 -17.77
CA PRO A 33 -10.17 21.44 -17.71
C PRO A 33 -10.38 20.46 -16.55
N PHE A 34 -11.14 20.85 -15.53
CA PHE A 34 -11.41 20.07 -14.32
C PHE A 34 -12.87 19.62 -14.26
N LYS A 35 -13.11 18.36 -13.89
CA LYS A 35 -14.45 17.72 -13.93
C LYS A 35 -15.10 17.58 -12.54
N SER A 36 -14.50 18.15 -11.50
CA SER A 36 -14.90 17.96 -10.08
C SER A 36 -14.38 19.13 -9.27
N LYS A 37 -14.97 19.46 -8.12
CA LYS A 37 -14.46 20.52 -7.22
C LYS A 37 -13.12 20.13 -6.59
N PHE A 38 -12.37 21.10 -6.09
CA PHE A 38 -11.07 20.83 -5.48
C PHE A 38 -11.24 19.99 -4.22
N GLY A 39 -10.53 18.85 -4.17
CA GLY A 39 -10.58 17.97 -3.02
C GLY A 39 -11.86 17.14 -2.85
N GLU A 40 -12.83 17.27 -3.76
CA GLU A 40 -14.04 16.46 -3.75
C GLU A 40 -13.78 15.13 -4.48
N PRO A 41 -13.87 13.98 -3.79
CA PRO A 41 -13.76 12.68 -4.42
C PRO A 41 -14.87 12.49 -5.46
N LYS A 42 -14.56 11.84 -6.59
CA LYS A 42 -15.58 11.52 -7.60
C LYS A 42 -16.69 10.66 -6.98
N PRO A 43 -17.94 10.72 -7.48
CA PRO A 43 -19.03 9.85 -7.00
C PRO A 43 -18.74 8.34 -7.11
N LYS A 44 -17.87 7.95 -8.06
CA LYS A 44 -17.38 6.57 -8.24
C LYS A 44 -15.97 6.34 -7.68
N ALA A 45 -15.45 7.27 -6.88
CA ALA A 45 -14.19 7.05 -6.20
C ALA A 45 -14.37 5.92 -5.19
N GLN A 46 -13.55 4.88 -5.34
CA GLN A 46 -13.52 3.74 -4.45
C GLN A 46 -12.13 3.68 -3.83
N ASP A 47 -12.07 3.65 -2.51
CA ASP A 47 -10.83 3.35 -1.79
C ASP A 47 -10.65 1.83 -1.73
N SER A 48 -9.40 1.38 -1.88
CA SER A 48 -9.08 -0.02 -1.62
C SER A 48 -9.07 -0.23 -0.11
N PHE A 49 -9.73 -1.28 0.36
CA PHE A 49 -9.66 -1.73 1.76
C PHE A 49 -8.43 -2.59 2.05
N THR A 50 -7.63 -2.88 1.02
CA THR A 50 -6.37 -3.62 1.17
C THR A 50 -5.31 -2.76 1.83
N ASP A 51 -4.40 -3.39 2.57
CA ASP A 51 -3.20 -2.70 3.07
C ASP A 51 -2.42 -2.08 1.91
N THR A 52 -1.97 -0.83 2.09
CA THR A 52 -1.22 -0.06 1.09
C THR A 52 0.14 -0.71 0.77
N GLY A 53 0.73 -1.43 1.73
CA GLY A 53 1.99 -2.14 1.53
C GLY A 53 1.83 -3.47 0.78
N SER A 54 0.64 -4.05 0.76
CA SER A 54 0.40 -5.36 0.15
C SER A 54 0.56 -5.34 -1.37
N ARG A 55 0.94 -6.49 -1.95
CA ARG A 55 1.06 -6.68 -3.39
C ARG A 55 0.30 -7.90 -3.85
N ILE A 56 -0.17 -7.88 -5.10
CA ILE A 56 -0.82 -9.02 -5.73
C ILE A 56 0.24 -10.11 -5.96
N MET A 57 0.12 -11.24 -5.26
CA MET A 57 1.05 -12.37 -5.34
C MET A 57 0.32 -13.65 -5.73
N LYS A 58 1.02 -14.52 -6.47
CA LYS A 58 0.50 -15.83 -6.87
C LYS A 58 0.51 -16.78 -5.67
N HIS A 59 -0.60 -17.46 -5.45
CA HIS A 59 -0.72 -18.51 -4.44
C HIS A 59 -0.63 -19.91 -5.08
N SER A 60 -0.41 -20.94 -4.26
CA SER A 60 -0.21 -22.33 -4.71
C SER A 60 -1.36 -22.88 -5.58
N GLY A 61 -2.59 -22.41 -5.38
CA GLY A 61 -3.77 -22.76 -6.17
C GLY A 61 -3.92 -22.00 -7.51
N GLY A 62 -2.92 -21.23 -7.94
CA GLY A 62 -2.99 -20.43 -9.17
C GLY A 62 -3.73 -19.11 -9.05
N ASN A 63 -4.41 -18.87 -7.92
CA ASN A 63 -5.08 -17.62 -7.60
C ASN A 63 -4.09 -16.52 -7.23
N PHE A 64 -4.52 -15.27 -7.34
CA PHE A 64 -3.75 -14.08 -6.97
C PHE A 64 -4.44 -13.35 -5.82
N ASN A 65 -3.71 -13.15 -4.72
CA ASN A 65 -4.21 -12.47 -3.52
C ASN A 65 -3.30 -11.29 -3.17
N TYR A 66 -3.86 -10.27 -2.52
CA TYR A 66 -3.07 -9.21 -1.88
C TYR A 66 -2.40 -9.78 -0.64
N SER A 67 -1.07 -9.87 -0.68
CA SER A 67 -0.28 -10.57 0.34
C SER A 67 1.04 -9.87 0.61
N TYR A 68 1.71 -10.36 1.66
CA TYR A 68 3.13 -10.15 1.95
C TYR A 68 3.86 -11.48 1.83
N ASN A 69 5.16 -11.43 1.52
CA ASN A 69 6.05 -12.58 1.60
C ASN A 69 6.64 -12.64 3.01
N GLY A 70 6.18 -13.59 3.82
CA GLY A 70 6.63 -13.76 5.20
C GLY A 70 7.76 -14.77 5.33
N GLN A 71 8.74 -14.45 6.17
CA GLN A 71 9.89 -15.30 6.47
C GLN A 71 10.06 -15.41 7.99
N THR A 72 10.33 -16.61 8.48
CA THR A 72 10.36 -16.90 9.92
C THR A 72 11.57 -17.74 10.27
N ALA A 73 12.27 -17.38 11.35
CA ALA A 73 13.31 -18.20 11.95
C ALA A 73 12.76 -18.95 13.17
N PHE A 74 12.94 -20.27 13.20
CA PHE A 74 12.43 -21.15 14.26
C PHE A 74 13.58 -21.78 15.04
N ASN A 75 13.49 -21.76 16.37
CA ASN A 75 14.39 -22.49 17.24
C ASN A 75 13.85 -23.91 17.46
N GLY A 76 14.52 -24.90 16.86
CA GLY A 76 14.12 -26.30 16.91
C GLY A 76 14.17 -26.95 18.29
N THR A 77 14.96 -26.43 19.24
CA THR A 77 15.07 -27.00 20.59
C THR A 77 14.04 -26.42 21.54
N ALA A 78 13.87 -25.09 21.51
CA ALA A 78 12.91 -24.39 22.36
C ALA A 78 11.48 -24.40 21.79
N HIS A 79 11.32 -24.79 20.53
CA HIS A 79 10.05 -24.75 19.79
C HIS A 79 9.40 -23.36 19.75
N ILE A 80 10.20 -22.32 19.53
CA ILE A 80 9.74 -20.92 19.47
C ILE A 80 10.15 -20.26 18.16
N ILE A 81 9.39 -19.23 17.76
CA ILE A 81 9.78 -18.31 16.69
C ILE A 81 10.73 -17.26 17.25
N GLY A 82 11.94 -17.18 16.70
CA GLY A 82 12.96 -16.22 17.13
C GLY A 82 12.95 -14.91 16.34
N ALA A 83 12.49 -14.94 15.09
CA ALA A 83 12.32 -13.74 14.27
C ALA A 83 11.25 -13.98 13.20
N ALA A 84 10.55 -12.92 12.79
CA ALA A 84 9.61 -12.92 11.69
C ALA A 84 9.72 -11.60 10.91
N GLU A 85 9.86 -11.69 9.60
CA GLU A 85 10.02 -10.54 8.71
C GLU A 85 9.02 -10.63 7.55
N LEU A 86 8.55 -9.46 7.08
CA LEU A 86 7.63 -9.34 5.96
C LEU A 86 8.28 -8.56 4.82
N GLY A 87 8.23 -9.12 3.62
CA GLY A 87 8.66 -8.48 2.38
C GLY A 87 7.51 -8.28 1.40
N ASN A 88 7.68 -7.32 0.49
CA ASN A 88 6.69 -7.02 -0.57
C ASN A 88 7.02 -7.66 -1.92
N ASN A 89 8.12 -8.41 -1.99
CA ASN A 89 8.54 -9.11 -3.20
C ASN A 89 7.98 -10.53 -3.20
N THR A 90 7.46 -10.96 -4.34
CA THR A 90 6.92 -12.32 -4.52
C THR A 90 7.99 -13.40 -4.36
N ASN A 91 9.24 -13.10 -4.70
CA ASN A 91 10.37 -14.01 -4.49
C ASN A 91 11.01 -13.78 -3.12
N ASP A 92 11.58 -14.85 -2.58
CA ASP A 92 12.33 -14.89 -1.33
C ASP A 92 13.85 -14.68 -1.54
N TYR A 93 14.26 -14.43 -2.79
CA TYR A 93 15.65 -14.17 -3.12
C TYR A 93 16.18 -12.97 -2.31
N GLY A 94 17.28 -13.20 -1.60
CA GLY A 94 17.92 -12.18 -0.75
C GLY A 94 17.23 -11.94 0.59
N GLN A 95 16.23 -12.73 0.98
CA GLN A 95 15.59 -12.57 2.30
C GLN A 95 16.42 -13.15 3.45
N LEU A 96 17.30 -14.13 3.19
CA LEU A 96 18.12 -14.76 4.23
C LEU A 96 18.93 -13.74 5.06
N PRO A 97 19.70 -12.79 4.46
CA PRO A 97 20.39 -11.76 5.23
C PRO A 97 19.47 -10.94 6.15
N ALA A 98 18.26 -10.62 5.69
CA ALA A 98 17.30 -9.86 6.49
C ALA A 98 16.82 -10.67 7.69
N VAL A 99 16.50 -11.95 7.51
CA VAL A 99 16.09 -12.85 8.60
C VAL A 99 17.23 -13.08 9.59
N LEU A 100 18.46 -13.26 9.14
CA LEU A 100 19.63 -13.41 10.02
C LEU A 100 19.85 -12.15 10.86
N ALA A 101 19.74 -10.97 10.25
CA ALA A 101 19.83 -9.70 10.96
C ALA A 101 18.70 -9.54 11.99
N ALA A 102 17.48 -9.97 11.66
CA ALA A 102 16.34 -9.97 12.57
C ALA A 102 16.55 -10.92 13.75
N VAL A 103 17.05 -12.14 13.51
CA VAL A 103 17.41 -13.08 14.59
C VAL A 103 18.45 -12.47 15.53
N LYS A 104 19.52 -11.87 14.98
CA LYS A 104 20.53 -11.20 15.80
C LYS A 104 19.95 -10.05 16.63
N ARG A 105 19.04 -9.26 16.03
CA ARG A 105 18.34 -8.16 16.71
C ARG A 105 17.46 -8.65 17.85
N ASP A 106 16.69 -9.71 17.62
CA ASP A 106 15.59 -10.12 18.52
C ASP A 106 16.06 -11.15 19.58
N VAL A 107 16.99 -12.03 19.21
CA VAL A 107 17.54 -13.10 20.08
C VAL A 107 18.91 -12.71 20.67
N GLY A 108 19.59 -11.74 20.07
CA GLY A 108 20.87 -11.20 20.56
C GLY A 108 22.11 -12.00 20.13
N THR A 109 21.95 -13.11 19.40
CA THR A 109 23.05 -13.92 18.88
C THR A 109 22.83 -14.24 17.41
N ASP A 110 23.92 -14.48 16.68
CA ASP A 110 23.81 -15.05 15.34
C ASP A 110 23.27 -16.49 15.45
N PRO A 111 22.41 -16.93 14.51
CA PRO A 111 21.98 -18.31 14.47
C PRO A 111 23.15 -19.24 14.09
N ILE A 112 23.19 -20.40 14.74
CA ILE A 112 24.22 -21.45 14.63
C ILE A 112 23.91 -22.47 13.55
#